data_AF-A0A4Q2D8X9-F1
#
_entry.id   AF-A0A4Q2D8X9-F1
#
_cell.length_a   1.000
_cell.length_b   1.000
_cell.length_c   1.000
_cell.angle_alpha   90.00
_cell.angle_beta   90.00
_cell.angle_gamma   90.00
#
_symmetry.space_group_name_H-M   'P 1'
#
loop_
_entity.id
_entity.type
_entity.pdbx_description
1 polymer ?
#
loop_
_entity_poly.entity_id
_entity_poly.type
_entity_poly.pdbx_seq_one_letter_code
_entity_poly.pdbx_strand_id
1 'polypeptide(L)'
;MFTTRFLQVLLLSSLAVAWVELDPAIIPALDEPLEVYSLGDPSFLPYEWLEGIVGNVAHGVKFTRRQDGSSESRDYAYNGEEPVGFVDRSTGETQVYADYEKLPAASGTIDINNAFNNLVLPDDDTHTELVQGSSLVGSTANDITDDDLSKRWNDEEPDSVFLTNAIFQRWIECGGKKFPVCGPGSRARFGVGAGNKVFSLSYRWKPAKKSGKMVKANPAKVAQDIKKALEGKGRVKVKHVDTCYYDSGAQYIQPVYRVLAEGLPEDNDHNATESSDILRFFPIGDEPVENLLSGGAVASSGAQPGHVDPKNNQHTEVARSLKPNYFEARASLYERVAKPFITVGRYITDNDIHQDEFLANADGFWSNLASSTAIEFADAQYYFAPSWMYGKDSPSYVNSVNLALTEAHGWKHLFSTSQGSPAISPVVIPDTIPVEGYGRISNNHGRLAYWIIDAGEVIPAPIDFPSDPAARRRAFEPWQRVFRGGMHAVMGWRTKNLFEDNVAADTARGIAANRPVAAAWLDAADNDWVYASWPVFEWPPYGRAAVIFPCGRGSDRVSALGGLGKPTCLRMRYWDN
;
A
#
# COMPACT_ATOMS: atom_id res chain seq x y z
N MET A 1 23.39 -38.04 -48.12
CA MET A 1 23.98 -37.44 -46.90
C MET A 1 23.64 -35.95 -46.83
N PHE A 2 22.36 -35.60 -46.71
CA PHE A 2 21.89 -34.20 -46.72
C PHE A 2 20.58 -34.06 -45.93
N THR A 3 20.52 -34.55 -44.68
CA THR A 3 19.28 -34.43 -43.88
C THR A 3 19.46 -34.24 -42.37
N THR A 4 20.67 -34.27 -41.82
CA THR A 4 20.86 -34.19 -40.35
C THR A 4 21.35 -32.85 -39.81
N ARG A 5 21.75 -31.88 -40.66
CA ARG A 5 22.22 -30.56 -40.18
C ARG A 5 21.17 -29.44 -40.19
N PHE A 6 20.04 -29.63 -40.86
CA PHE A 6 18.96 -28.62 -40.86
C PHE A 6 18.03 -28.72 -39.63
N LEU A 7 17.95 -29.90 -39.00
CA LEU A 7 17.12 -30.09 -37.80
C LEU A 7 17.73 -29.51 -36.51
N GLN A 8 19.06 -29.34 -36.44
CA GLN A 8 19.70 -28.74 -35.26
C GLN A 8 19.61 -27.21 -35.22
N VAL A 9 19.33 -26.55 -36.34
CA VAL A 9 19.12 -25.09 -36.38
C VAL A 9 17.68 -24.72 -36.00
N LEU A 10 16.72 -25.61 -36.20
CA LEU A 10 15.33 -25.42 -35.75
C LEU A 10 15.11 -25.75 -34.27
N LEU A 11 15.94 -26.60 -33.66
CA LEU A 11 15.90 -26.90 -32.22
C LEU A 11 16.50 -25.81 -31.32
N LEU A 12 17.07 -24.75 -31.89
CA LEU A 12 17.51 -23.54 -31.17
C LEU A 12 16.46 -22.41 -31.18
N SER A 13 15.32 -22.61 -31.85
CA SER A 13 14.25 -21.61 -31.94
C SER A 13 13.16 -21.73 -30.86
N SER A 14 13.35 -22.61 -29.87
CA SER A 14 12.40 -22.81 -28.76
C SER A 14 12.92 -22.38 -27.39
N LEU A 15 14.06 -21.68 -27.33
CA LEU A 15 14.38 -20.88 -26.16
C LEU A 15 13.56 -19.60 -26.30
N ALA A 16 12.46 -19.49 -25.56
CA ALA A 16 11.78 -18.23 -25.33
C ALA A 16 12.80 -17.29 -24.68
N VAL A 17 13.56 -16.57 -25.50
CA VAL A 17 14.51 -15.58 -25.03
C VAL A 17 13.66 -14.46 -24.45
N ALA A 18 13.73 -14.26 -23.13
CA ALA A 18 13.19 -13.09 -22.47
C ALA A 18 13.62 -11.85 -23.27
N TRP A 19 12.67 -11.17 -23.90
CA TRP A 19 12.95 -10.06 -24.81
C TRP A 19 12.33 -8.79 -24.26
N VAL A 20 13.16 -7.75 -24.12
CA VAL A 20 12.73 -6.42 -23.69
C VAL A 20 12.44 -5.58 -24.93
N GLU A 21 11.16 -5.30 -25.17
CA GLU A 21 10.69 -4.36 -26.17
C GLU A 21 10.89 -2.93 -25.66
N LEU A 22 12.01 -2.33 -26.06
CA LEU A 22 12.33 -0.92 -25.80
C LEU A 22 12.63 -0.23 -27.12
N ASP A 23 11.77 0.72 -27.51
CA ASP A 23 12.06 1.69 -28.56
C ASP A 23 12.96 2.80 -27.99
N PRO A 24 14.24 2.92 -28.41
CA PRO A 24 15.12 3.96 -27.89
C PRO A 24 14.61 5.39 -28.11
N ALA A 25 13.72 5.62 -29.07
CA ALA A 25 13.17 6.94 -29.36
C ALA A 25 12.24 7.47 -28.26
N ILE A 26 11.73 6.60 -27.37
CA ILE A 26 10.90 7.03 -26.25
C ILE A 26 11.73 7.61 -25.10
N ILE A 27 13.05 7.39 -25.07
CA ILE A 27 13.95 7.97 -24.06
C ILE A 27 14.18 9.44 -24.43
N PRO A 28 13.75 10.41 -23.60
CA PRO A 28 13.86 11.82 -23.93
C PRO A 28 15.32 12.23 -24.18
N ALA A 29 15.58 12.92 -25.30
CA ALA A 29 16.87 13.55 -25.52
C ALA A 29 16.98 14.83 -24.69
N LEU A 30 18.13 15.00 -24.03
CA LEU A 30 18.44 16.19 -23.23
C LEU A 30 19.72 16.82 -23.75
N ASP A 31 19.58 18.02 -24.29
CA ASP A 31 20.67 18.75 -24.94
C ASP A 31 21.61 19.42 -23.94
N GLU A 32 21.09 19.74 -22.75
CA GLU A 32 21.82 20.42 -21.68
C GLU A 32 22.17 19.45 -20.54
N PRO A 33 23.36 19.57 -19.93
CA PRO A 33 23.65 18.89 -18.68
C PRO A 33 22.69 19.35 -17.57
N LEU A 34 22.31 18.43 -16.69
CA LEU A 34 21.38 18.69 -15.59
C LEU A 34 22.14 18.82 -14.26
N GLU A 35 21.83 19.87 -13.50
CA GLU A 35 22.41 20.17 -12.18
C GLU A 35 21.95 19.16 -11.13
N VAL A 36 22.85 18.73 -10.24
CA VAL A 36 22.56 17.89 -9.06
C VAL A 36 22.41 18.78 -7.84
N TYR A 37 21.53 18.39 -6.91
CA TYR A 37 21.31 19.14 -5.68
C TYR A 37 21.77 18.31 -4.47
N SER A 38 22.43 18.96 -3.51
CA SER A 38 22.71 18.36 -2.20
C SER A 38 21.57 18.67 -1.23
N LEU A 39 21.24 17.69 -0.38
CA LEU A 39 20.25 17.82 0.67
C LEU A 39 20.93 18.27 1.97
N GLY A 40 20.34 19.29 2.61
CA GLY A 40 20.73 19.74 3.94
C GLY A 40 20.14 18.90 5.07
N ASP A 41 20.20 19.47 6.28
CA ASP A 41 19.60 18.87 7.47
C ASP A 41 18.06 18.82 7.35
N PRO A 42 17.41 17.87 8.04
CA PRO A 42 15.95 17.82 8.09
C PRO A 42 15.36 19.14 8.61
N SER A 43 14.29 19.59 7.96
CA SER A 43 13.49 20.72 8.40
C SER A 43 12.28 20.25 9.20
N PHE A 44 11.69 21.16 9.97
CA PHE A 44 10.58 20.86 10.86
C PHE A 44 9.48 21.90 10.70
N LEU A 45 8.23 21.44 10.79
CA LEU A 45 7.09 22.34 10.90
C LEU A 45 7.07 23.01 12.29
N PRO A 46 6.60 24.27 12.41
CA PRO A 46 6.45 24.92 13.70
C PRO A 46 5.53 24.10 14.63
N TYR A 47 5.94 23.92 15.89
CA TYR A 47 5.16 23.15 16.88
C TYR A 47 3.75 23.68 17.08
N GLU A 48 3.55 25.00 17.01
CA GLU A 48 2.22 25.62 17.11
C GLU A 48 1.28 25.13 15.99
N TRP A 49 1.83 24.95 14.79
CA TRP A 49 1.09 24.43 13.64
C TRP A 49 0.77 22.95 13.85
N LEU A 50 1.75 22.15 14.31
CA LEU A 50 1.57 20.73 14.63
C LEU A 50 0.54 20.50 15.75
N GLU A 51 0.57 21.31 16.82
CA GLU A 51 -0.44 21.27 17.89
C GLU A 51 -1.83 21.63 17.34
N GLY A 52 -1.93 22.55 16.39
CA GLY A 52 -3.17 22.86 15.68
C GLY A 52 -3.74 21.68 14.89
N ILE A 53 -2.90 20.95 14.16
CA ILE A 53 -3.33 19.74 13.41
C ILE A 53 -3.77 18.65 14.38
N VAL A 54 -2.94 18.33 15.38
CA VAL A 54 -3.27 17.28 16.36
C VAL A 54 -4.53 17.64 17.13
N GLY A 55 -4.74 18.92 17.45
CA GLY A 55 -5.97 19.39 18.09
C GLY A 55 -7.24 19.16 17.26
N ASN A 56 -7.14 19.10 15.93
CA ASN A 56 -8.26 18.73 15.06
C ASN A 56 -8.56 17.23 15.07
N VAL A 57 -7.56 16.39 15.32
CA VAL A 57 -7.72 14.92 15.43
C VAL A 57 -8.17 14.50 16.83
N ALA A 58 -7.50 15.04 17.85
CA ALA A 58 -7.70 14.70 19.24
C ALA A 58 -7.56 15.95 20.11
N HIS A 59 -8.68 16.40 20.66
CA HIS A 59 -8.74 17.64 21.44
C HIS A 59 -7.85 17.59 22.69
N GLY A 60 -7.00 18.61 22.87
CA GLY A 60 -6.14 18.76 24.05
C GLY A 60 -4.88 17.90 24.06
N VAL A 61 -4.62 17.15 22.98
CA VAL A 61 -3.40 16.35 22.85
C VAL A 61 -2.23 17.23 22.41
N LYS A 62 -1.05 16.96 22.98
CA LYS A 62 0.22 17.63 22.63
C LYS A 62 1.30 16.59 22.36
N PHE A 63 2.31 17.00 21.58
CA PHE A 63 3.52 16.21 21.43
C PHE A 63 4.35 16.23 22.71
N THR A 64 4.69 15.04 23.20
CA THR A 64 5.50 14.85 24.39
C THR A 64 6.54 13.78 24.14
N ARG A 65 7.71 13.95 24.75
CA ARG A 65 8.76 12.93 24.71
C ARG A 65 8.38 11.76 25.60
N ARG A 66 8.59 10.53 25.14
CA ARG A 66 8.44 9.36 26.00
C ARG A 66 9.46 9.40 27.13
N GLN A 67 8.99 9.21 28.37
CA GLN A 67 9.84 9.21 29.56
C GLN A 67 10.68 7.93 29.70
N ASP A 68 10.36 6.87 28.95
CA ASP A 68 11.00 5.55 29.05
C ASP A 68 12.37 5.45 28.35
N GLY A 69 12.85 6.53 27.72
CA GLY A 69 14.14 6.58 27.02
C GLY A 69 14.23 5.70 25.77
N SER A 70 13.15 5.00 25.38
CA SER A 70 13.15 4.03 24.27
C SER A 70 13.28 4.67 22.88
N SER A 71 13.09 5.99 22.79
CA SER A 71 13.27 6.75 21.55
C SER A 71 13.64 8.20 21.87
N GLU A 72 14.91 8.45 22.17
CA GLU A 72 15.41 9.81 22.45
C GLU A 72 15.19 10.79 21.28
N SER A 73 15.04 10.26 20.07
CA SER A 73 14.80 11.04 18.86
C SER A 73 13.33 11.39 18.60
N ARG A 74 12.34 10.75 19.25
CA ARG A 74 10.92 10.92 18.89
C ARG A 74 10.07 11.55 19.98
N ASP A 75 9.25 12.50 19.56
CA ASP A 75 8.14 13.02 20.33
C ASP A 75 6.83 12.46 19.79
N TYR A 76 5.92 12.07 20.67
CA TYR A 76 4.66 11.43 20.30
C TYR A 76 3.47 12.22 20.85
N ALA A 77 2.37 12.20 20.12
CA ALA A 77 1.07 12.68 20.54
C ALA A 77 0.16 11.48 20.81
N TYR A 78 -0.46 11.43 21.99
CA TYR A 78 -1.35 10.34 22.40
C TYR A 78 -2.76 10.81 22.75
N ASN A 79 -3.77 10.11 22.22
CA ASN A 79 -5.15 10.20 22.69
C ASN A 79 -5.47 8.96 23.54
N GLY A 80 -5.32 9.08 24.86
CA GLY A 80 -5.29 7.91 25.75
C GLY A 80 -4.08 7.02 25.43
N GLU A 81 -4.32 5.79 25.00
CA GLU A 81 -3.26 4.86 24.55
C GLU A 81 -3.04 4.89 23.02
N GLU A 82 -3.79 5.72 22.30
CA GLU A 82 -3.68 5.82 20.84
C GLU A 82 -2.57 6.76 20.41
N PRO A 83 -1.56 6.32 19.64
CA PRO A 83 -0.68 7.27 18.97
C PRO A 83 -1.46 7.97 17.85
N VAL A 84 -1.64 9.29 17.99
CA VAL A 84 -2.28 10.14 16.97
C VAL A 84 -1.27 10.92 16.14
N GLY A 85 0.02 10.86 16.49
CA GLY A 85 1.10 11.40 15.68
C GLY A 85 2.47 11.26 16.32
N PHE A 86 3.52 11.52 15.54
CA PHE A 86 4.89 11.61 16.03
C PHE A 86 5.73 12.64 15.24
N VAL A 87 6.83 13.08 15.86
CA VAL A 87 7.90 13.88 15.25
C VAL A 87 9.23 13.16 15.53
N ASP A 88 9.94 12.73 14.50
CA ASP A 88 11.29 12.19 14.60
C ASP A 88 12.32 13.30 14.33
N ARG A 89 13.00 13.71 15.39
CA ARG A 89 14.00 14.79 15.37
C ARG A 89 15.26 14.43 14.60
N SER A 90 15.53 13.14 14.37
CA SER A 90 16.72 12.69 13.65
C SER A 90 16.52 12.69 12.15
N THR A 91 15.30 12.38 11.70
CA THR A 91 14.98 12.24 10.27
C THR A 91 14.16 13.42 9.72
N GLY A 92 13.53 14.21 10.59
CA GLY A 92 12.53 15.21 10.24
C GLY A 92 11.15 14.62 9.93
N GLU A 93 11.00 13.30 10.02
CA GLU A 93 9.74 12.65 9.72
C GLU A 93 8.68 13.04 10.76
N THR A 94 7.56 13.55 10.28
CA THR A 94 6.44 13.97 11.08
C THR A 94 5.17 13.37 10.51
N GLN A 95 4.40 12.69 11.35
CA GLN A 95 3.12 12.11 10.96
C GLN A 95 2.03 12.51 11.95
N VAL A 96 0.83 12.83 11.44
CA VAL A 96 -0.40 12.97 12.23
C VAL A 96 -1.47 12.13 11.55
N TYR A 97 -2.08 11.24 12.33
CA TYR A 97 -3.00 10.23 11.85
C TYR A 97 -4.43 10.66 12.10
N ALA A 98 -5.23 10.77 11.04
CA ALA A 98 -6.66 10.99 11.17
C ALA A 98 -7.38 9.67 11.50
N ASP A 99 -8.43 9.75 12.30
CA ASP A 99 -9.39 8.66 12.47
C ASP A 99 -10.50 8.81 11.42
N TYR A 100 -10.37 8.09 10.31
CA TYR A 100 -11.24 8.21 9.13
C TYR A 100 -12.71 7.86 9.37
N GLU A 101 -13.03 7.18 10.48
CA GLU A 101 -14.43 6.95 10.87
C GLU A 101 -15.03 8.15 11.59
N LYS A 102 -14.20 8.92 12.33
CA LYS A 102 -14.63 10.09 13.11
C LYS A 102 -14.53 11.40 12.34
N LEU A 103 -13.95 11.40 11.14
CA LEU A 103 -13.88 12.60 10.32
C LEU A 103 -15.30 13.08 9.96
N PRO A 104 -15.61 14.37 10.17
CA PRO A 104 -16.84 14.95 9.65
C PRO A 104 -16.78 15.01 8.11
N ALA A 105 -17.90 14.72 7.45
CA ALA A 105 -18.05 15.01 6.04
C ALA A 105 -17.96 16.53 5.80
N ALA A 106 -17.33 16.93 4.70
CA ALA A 106 -17.31 18.32 4.27
C ALA A 106 -18.71 18.73 3.78
N SER A 107 -19.19 19.90 4.24
CA SER A 107 -20.48 20.46 3.80
C SER A 107 -20.43 21.14 2.43
N GLY A 108 -19.28 21.12 1.77
CA GLY A 108 -19.01 21.73 0.46
C GLY A 108 -17.60 21.38 -0.02
N THR A 109 -17.15 22.05 -1.08
CA THR A 109 -15.79 21.85 -1.62
C THR A 109 -14.74 22.23 -0.58
N ILE A 110 -13.74 21.37 -0.42
CA ILE A 110 -12.58 21.63 0.44
C ILE A 110 -11.61 22.54 -0.32
N ASP A 111 -11.31 23.71 0.24
CA ASP A 111 -10.34 24.64 -0.32
C ASP A 111 -8.99 24.45 0.36
N ILE A 112 -8.08 23.76 -0.34
CA ILE A 112 -6.74 23.50 0.16
C ILE A 112 -5.93 24.78 0.32
N ASN A 113 -6.10 25.80 -0.53
CA ASN A 113 -5.27 27.02 -0.45
C ASN A 113 -5.54 27.77 0.85
N ASN A 114 -6.81 27.82 1.25
CA ASN A 114 -7.21 28.45 2.50
C ASN A 114 -6.54 27.82 3.74
N ALA A 115 -6.22 26.52 3.71
CA ALA A 115 -5.55 25.83 4.80
C ALA A 115 -4.06 26.21 4.94
N PHE A 116 -3.43 26.73 3.89
CA PHE A 116 -1.97 26.95 3.82
C PHE A 116 -1.53 28.40 3.62
N ASN A 117 -2.44 29.38 3.70
CA ASN A 117 -2.13 30.80 3.48
C ASN A 117 -0.94 31.35 4.30
N ASN A 118 -0.58 30.70 5.42
CA ASN A 118 0.51 31.13 6.30
C ASN A 118 1.65 30.10 6.45
N LEU A 119 1.62 28.98 5.71
CA LEU A 119 2.68 27.98 5.80
C LEU A 119 3.87 28.42 4.92
N VAL A 120 5.02 28.60 5.55
CA VAL A 120 6.28 28.90 4.86
C VAL A 120 7.14 27.64 4.84
N LEU A 121 7.46 27.14 3.65
CA LEU A 121 8.41 26.06 3.49
C LEU A 121 9.85 26.57 3.67
N PRO A 122 10.81 25.70 4.04
CA PRO A 122 12.21 26.08 4.18
C PRO A 122 12.81 26.64 2.89
N ASP A 123 13.78 27.54 3.03
CA ASP A 123 14.53 28.10 1.90
C ASP A 123 15.29 27.00 1.12
N ASP A 124 14.94 26.86 -0.15
CA ASP A 124 15.40 25.79 -1.04
C ASP A 124 15.81 26.40 -2.40
N ASP A 125 16.84 25.85 -3.06
CA ASP A 125 17.25 26.28 -4.40
C ASP A 125 16.39 25.66 -5.51
N THR A 126 15.47 24.77 -5.14
CA THR A 126 14.41 24.22 -5.99
C THR A 126 13.14 25.05 -5.87
N HIS A 127 12.11 24.68 -6.63
CA HIS A 127 10.81 25.33 -6.57
C HIS A 127 9.78 24.40 -5.92
N THR A 128 8.75 25.00 -5.33
CA THR A 128 7.63 24.27 -4.74
C THR A 128 6.31 24.84 -5.22
N GLU A 129 5.32 23.97 -5.34
CA GLU A 129 3.95 24.36 -5.62
C GLU A 129 2.97 23.53 -4.80
N LEU A 130 1.86 24.15 -4.40
CA LEU A 130 0.77 23.47 -3.72
C LEU A 130 -0.16 22.87 -4.78
N VAL A 131 -0.30 21.54 -4.78
CA VAL A 131 -1.20 20.81 -5.69
C VAL A 131 -2.25 20.07 -4.90
N GLN A 132 -3.44 19.95 -5.49
CA GLN A 132 -4.49 19.09 -4.97
C GLN A 132 -4.16 17.64 -5.32
N GLY A 133 -4.14 16.78 -4.30
CA GLY A 133 -4.05 15.34 -4.44
C GLY A 133 -5.41 14.66 -4.39
N SER A 134 -5.38 13.38 -4.03
CA SER A 134 -6.56 12.54 -3.83
C SER A 134 -7.48 13.06 -2.72
N SER A 135 -8.78 12.79 -2.84
CA SER A 135 -9.79 13.01 -1.82
C SER A 135 -10.26 11.68 -1.22
N LEU A 136 -10.38 11.63 0.10
CA LEU A 136 -11.00 10.52 0.81
C LEU A 136 -12.51 10.67 0.70
N VAL A 137 -13.12 9.73 0.00
CA VAL A 137 -14.56 9.66 -0.22
C VAL A 137 -15.13 8.51 0.59
N GLY A 138 -16.41 8.60 0.96
CA GLY A 138 -17.09 7.53 1.65
C GLY A 138 -18.55 7.37 1.26
N SER A 139 -18.98 6.11 1.28
CA SER A 139 -20.35 5.68 1.07
C SER A 139 -20.78 4.79 2.23
N THR A 140 -22.08 4.76 2.52
CA THR A 140 -22.68 3.89 3.53
C THR A 140 -23.80 3.07 2.90
N ALA A 141 -23.89 1.80 3.26
CA ALA A 141 -24.99 0.91 2.95
C ALA A 141 -25.69 0.50 4.26
N ASN A 142 -26.93 0.93 4.43
CA ASN A 142 -27.78 0.65 5.61
C ASN A 142 -28.73 -0.53 5.35
N ASP A 143 -29.38 -1.02 6.42
CA ASP A 143 -30.46 -2.02 6.40
C ASP A 143 -30.19 -3.27 5.57
N ILE A 144 -28.99 -3.82 5.71
CA ILE A 144 -28.53 -5.04 5.04
C ILE A 144 -29.28 -6.26 5.61
N THR A 145 -30.43 -6.60 5.00
CA THR A 145 -31.22 -7.81 5.31
C THR A 145 -31.22 -8.77 4.11
N ASP A 146 -31.33 -10.08 4.37
CA ASP A 146 -31.25 -11.10 3.31
C ASP A 146 -32.49 -11.15 2.41
N ASP A 147 -33.61 -10.57 2.83
CA ASP A 147 -34.93 -10.86 2.27
C ASP A 147 -35.48 -9.83 1.25
N ASP A 148 -34.81 -8.68 1.02
CA ASP A 148 -35.32 -7.68 0.04
C ASP A 148 -34.21 -6.82 -0.60
N LEU A 149 -33.27 -7.48 -1.30
CA LEU A 149 -32.11 -6.85 -1.96
C LEU A 149 -32.48 -5.97 -3.18
N SER A 150 -33.72 -6.05 -3.67
CA SER A 150 -34.12 -5.42 -4.94
C SER A 150 -34.63 -3.99 -4.84
N LYS A 151 -35.11 -3.54 -3.67
CA LYS A 151 -35.88 -2.28 -3.56
C LYS A 151 -35.20 -1.11 -2.82
N ARG A 152 -34.09 -1.33 -2.12
CA ARG A 152 -33.59 -0.36 -1.10
C ARG A 152 -32.28 0.35 -1.40
N TRP A 153 -31.64 0.05 -2.53
CA TRP A 153 -30.36 0.68 -2.91
C TRP A 153 -30.52 2.06 -3.58
N ASN A 154 -31.76 2.45 -3.89
CA ASN A 154 -32.11 3.73 -4.51
C ASN A 154 -32.39 4.84 -3.47
N ASP A 155 -32.26 4.56 -2.17
CA ASP A 155 -32.45 5.57 -1.11
C ASP A 155 -31.08 6.21 -0.80
N GLU A 156 -30.75 7.23 -1.60
CA GLU A 156 -29.42 7.78 -1.86
C GLU A 156 -29.00 8.89 -0.87
N GLU A 157 -28.09 8.60 0.07
CA GLU A 157 -27.14 9.65 0.49
C GLU A 157 -26.02 9.70 -0.56
N PRO A 158 -25.68 10.86 -1.14
CA PRO A 158 -24.55 10.95 -2.06
C PRO A 158 -23.25 10.60 -1.35
N ASP A 159 -22.26 10.14 -2.11
CA ASP A 159 -20.93 9.92 -1.57
C ASP A 159 -20.41 11.23 -0.98
N SER A 160 -19.82 11.14 0.20
CA SER A 160 -19.35 12.31 0.96
C SER A 160 -17.84 12.40 0.89
N VAL A 161 -17.32 13.61 0.70
CA VAL A 161 -15.89 13.90 0.80
C VAL A 161 -15.56 14.21 2.25
N PHE A 162 -14.57 13.52 2.81
CA PHE A 162 -14.13 13.69 4.20
C PHE A 162 -12.84 14.49 4.30
N LEU A 163 -11.97 14.32 3.30
CA LEU A 163 -10.63 14.87 3.29
C LEU A 163 -10.17 15.04 1.85
N THR A 164 -9.44 16.10 1.53
CA THR A 164 -8.73 16.32 0.27
C THR A 164 -7.27 16.58 0.58
N ASN A 165 -6.37 15.82 -0.06
CA ASN A 165 -4.95 15.96 0.15
C ASN A 165 -4.44 17.24 -0.53
N ALA A 166 -3.67 17.99 0.23
CA ALA A 166 -2.85 19.10 -0.24
C ALA A 166 -1.40 18.63 -0.23
N ILE A 167 -0.72 18.73 -1.36
CA ILE A 167 0.64 18.23 -1.55
C ILE A 167 1.52 19.40 -1.96
N PHE A 168 2.61 19.63 -1.23
CA PHE A 168 3.67 20.51 -1.72
C PHE A 168 4.62 19.71 -2.58
N GLN A 169 4.52 19.91 -3.89
CA GLN A 169 5.33 19.23 -4.88
C GLN A 169 6.59 20.05 -5.17
N ARG A 170 7.76 19.41 -5.08
CA ARG A 170 9.03 20.00 -5.50
C ARG A 170 9.23 19.81 -7.00
N TRP A 171 9.78 20.83 -7.65
CA TRP A 171 10.20 20.78 -9.05
C TRP A 171 11.47 21.61 -9.27
N ILE A 172 12.19 21.30 -10.35
CA ILE A 172 13.45 21.94 -10.71
C ILE A 172 13.35 22.51 -12.13
N GLU A 173 13.80 23.76 -12.30
CA GLU A 173 13.94 24.38 -13.62
C GLU A 173 15.37 24.20 -14.15
N CYS A 174 15.50 23.68 -15.37
CA CYS A 174 16.77 23.61 -16.07
C CYS A 174 16.55 23.81 -17.58
N GLY A 175 17.32 24.69 -18.22
CA GLY A 175 17.17 24.99 -19.65
C GLY A 175 15.78 25.50 -20.04
N GLY A 176 15.09 26.22 -19.14
CA GLY A 176 13.71 26.67 -19.34
C GLY A 176 12.66 25.55 -19.32
N LYS A 177 13.02 24.33 -18.90
CA LYS A 177 12.12 23.18 -18.73
C LYS A 177 11.91 22.92 -17.24
N LYS A 178 10.66 22.62 -16.87
CA LYS A 178 10.25 22.20 -15.53
C LYS A 178 10.31 20.68 -15.43
N PHE A 179 11.07 20.17 -14.45
CA PHE A 179 11.17 18.74 -14.15
C PHE A 179 10.60 18.46 -12.75
N PRO A 180 9.72 17.45 -12.60
CA PRO A 180 9.22 17.08 -11.29
C PRO A 180 10.32 16.42 -10.46
N VAL A 181 10.24 16.55 -9.13
CA VAL A 181 10.99 15.71 -8.20
C VAL A 181 10.16 14.48 -7.87
N CYS A 182 10.80 13.31 -7.94
CA CYS A 182 10.24 11.98 -7.73
C CYS A 182 11.03 11.26 -6.61
N GLY A 183 10.53 10.12 -6.12
CA GLY A 183 11.20 9.33 -5.09
C GLY A 183 10.67 9.58 -3.66
N PRO A 184 11.16 8.81 -2.67
CA PRO A 184 10.62 8.78 -1.31
C PRO A 184 11.07 9.93 -0.40
N GLY A 185 12.03 10.75 -0.82
CA GLY A 185 12.77 11.65 0.07
C GLY A 185 11.96 12.79 0.68
N SER A 186 11.75 13.85 -0.10
CA SER A 186 11.00 15.02 0.37
C SER A 186 9.51 14.87 0.11
N ARG A 187 8.74 14.86 1.20
CA ARG A 187 7.29 14.72 1.24
C ARG A 187 6.70 15.80 2.13
N ALA A 188 5.62 16.42 1.66
CA ALA A 188 4.85 17.36 2.45
C ALA A 188 3.39 17.24 2.00
N ARG A 189 2.68 16.29 2.60
CA ARG A 189 1.27 16.01 2.34
C ARG A 189 0.43 16.26 3.57
N PHE A 190 -0.71 16.88 3.36
CA PHE A 190 -1.63 17.31 4.39
C PHE A 190 -3.05 16.96 3.99
N GLY A 191 -3.77 16.24 4.85
CA GLY A 191 -5.18 15.97 4.61
C GLY A 191 -6.05 17.08 5.15
N VAL A 192 -6.67 17.85 4.26
CA VAL A 192 -7.57 18.96 4.60
C VAL A 192 -9.01 18.45 4.62
N GLY A 193 -9.75 18.65 5.71
CA GLY A 193 -11.13 18.19 5.88
C GLY A 193 -12.12 19.34 6.05
N ALA A 194 -13.25 19.05 6.71
CA ALA A 194 -14.33 20.00 6.94
C ALA A 194 -13.83 21.32 7.58
N GLY A 195 -14.33 22.45 7.04
CA GLY A 195 -13.93 23.79 7.48
C GLY A 195 -12.51 24.19 7.07
N ASN A 196 -11.95 23.54 6.04
CA ASN A 196 -10.60 23.80 5.51
C ASN A 196 -9.50 23.63 6.57
N LYS A 197 -9.69 22.65 7.48
CA LYS A 197 -8.74 22.33 8.56
C LYS A 197 -7.91 21.12 8.20
N VAL A 198 -6.66 21.09 8.65
CA VAL A 198 -5.77 19.94 8.45
C VAL A 198 -6.03 18.90 9.54
N PHE A 199 -6.29 17.65 9.13
CA PHE A 199 -6.58 16.50 9.99
C PHE A 199 -5.53 15.38 9.87
N SER A 200 -4.79 15.29 8.78
CA SER A 200 -3.68 14.34 8.66
C SER A 200 -2.43 15.02 8.11
N LEU A 201 -1.27 14.47 8.45
CA LEU A 201 0.03 15.00 8.06
C LEU A 201 0.99 13.86 7.75
N SER A 202 1.73 14.02 6.67
CA SER A 202 2.88 13.21 6.28
C SER A 202 3.96 14.14 5.76
N TYR A 203 4.97 14.41 6.58
CA TYR A 203 5.98 15.41 6.32
C TYR A 203 7.38 14.86 6.58
N ARG A 204 8.26 15.08 5.62
CA ARG A 204 9.71 14.88 5.71
C ARG A 204 10.32 15.77 4.65
N TRP A 205 11.09 16.78 5.04
CA TRP A 205 11.62 17.71 4.05
C TRP A 205 13.04 18.10 4.39
N LYS A 206 13.95 17.88 3.45
CA LYS A 206 15.34 18.36 3.52
C LYS A 206 15.53 19.46 2.48
N PRO A 207 15.90 20.69 2.86
CA PRO A 207 16.15 21.75 1.90
C PRO A 207 17.26 21.34 0.92
N ALA A 208 17.07 21.62 -0.37
CA ALA A 208 18.04 21.30 -1.40
C ALA A 208 18.86 22.54 -1.82
N LYS A 209 20.14 22.34 -2.12
CA LYS A 209 21.06 23.39 -2.60
C LYS A 209 21.79 22.92 -3.85
N LYS A 210 22.07 23.83 -4.77
CA LYS A 210 22.87 23.52 -5.97
C LYS A 210 24.24 23.02 -5.55
N SER A 211 24.65 21.86 -6.07
CA SER A 211 25.94 21.26 -5.71
C SER A 211 27.09 21.77 -6.57
N GLY A 212 26.78 22.40 -7.71
CA GLY A 212 27.72 22.74 -8.78
C GLY A 212 28.09 21.54 -9.67
N LYS A 213 27.54 20.34 -9.40
CA LYS A 213 27.79 19.14 -10.19
C LYS A 213 26.75 19.04 -11.31
N MET A 214 27.23 18.97 -12.55
CA MET A 214 26.40 18.78 -13.74
C MET A 214 26.52 17.36 -14.26
N VAL A 215 25.40 16.75 -14.65
CA VAL A 215 25.34 15.40 -15.24
C VAL A 215 24.83 15.49 -16.67
N LYS A 216 25.62 14.99 -17.62
CA LYS A 216 25.22 14.91 -19.02
C LYS A 216 24.44 13.62 -19.27
N ALA A 217 23.31 13.73 -19.96
CA ALA A 217 22.50 12.58 -20.32
C ALA A 217 23.22 11.65 -21.31
N ASN A 218 23.09 10.33 -21.12
CA ASN A 218 23.55 9.31 -22.06
C ASN A 218 22.41 8.31 -22.39
N PRO A 219 21.44 8.70 -23.24
CA PRO A 219 20.29 7.86 -23.57
C PRO A 219 20.66 6.46 -24.12
N ALA A 220 21.76 6.36 -24.87
CA ALA A 220 22.20 5.10 -25.46
C ALA A 220 22.67 4.10 -24.40
N LYS A 221 23.43 4.57 -23.40
CA LYS A 221 23.82 3.74 -22.25
C LYS A 221 22.60 3.37 -21.41
N VAL A 222 21.74 4.34 -21.11
CA VAL A 222 20.51 4.09 -20.34
C VAL A 222 19.63 3.04 -21.01
N ALA A 223 19.49 3.05 -22.33
CA ALA A 223 18.76 2.02 -23.06
C ALA A 223 19.33 0.61 -22.83
N GLN A 224 20.66 0.48 -22.71
CA GLN A 224 21.32 -0.79 -22.38
C GLN A 224 21.07 -1.18 -20.92
N ASP A 225 21.14 -0.22 -20.00
CA ASP A 225 20.89 -0.48 -18.58
C ASP A 225 19.43 -0.88 -18.32
N ILE A 226 18.47 -0.27 -19.00
CA ILE A 226 17.05 -0.65 -18.95
C ILE A 226 16.86 -2.08 -19.43
N LYS A 227 17.40 -2.42 -20.61
CA LYS A 227 17.30 -3.78 -21.16
C LYS A 227 17.90 -4.79 -20.20
N LYS A 228 19.11 -4.54 -19.71
CA LYS A 228 19.79 -5.43 -18.76
C LYS A 228 19.02 -5.60 -17.45
N ALA A 229 18.40 -4.54 -16.94
CA ALA A 229 17.65 -4.59 -15.67
C ALA A 229 16.29 -5.32 -15.81
N LEU A 230 15.72 -5.34 -17.01
CA LEU A 230 14.43 -6.00 -17.29
C LEU A 230 14.60 -7.39 -17.94
N GLU A 231 15.81 -7.72 -18.39
CA GLU A 231 16.16 -9.06 -18.89
C GLU A 231 15.91 -10.14 -17.83
N GLY A 232 15.35 -11.27 -18.25
CA GLY A 232 15.04 -12.40 -17.36
C GLY A 232 13.67 -12.32 -16.68
N LYS A 233 12.93 -11.21 -16.79
CA LYS A 233 11.56 -11.04 -16.27
C LYS A 233 10.46 -11.44 -17.28
N GLY A 234 10.75 -12.39 -18.16
CA GLY A 234 9.86 -12.75 -19.28
C GLY A 234 9.89 -11.73 -20.43
N ARG A 235 8.80 -11.64 -21.20
CA ARG A 235 8.64 -10.63 -22.25
C ARG A 235 8.20 -9.33 -21.59
N VAL A 236 8.98 -8.28 -21.73
CA VAL A 236 8.70 -6.98 -21.08
C VAL A 236 8.64 -5.89 -22.14
N LYS A 237 7.62 -5.04 -22.07
CA LYS A 237 7.50 -3.87 -22.95
C LYS A 237 7.63 -2.58 -22.15
N VAL A 238 8.57 -1.72 -22.54
CA VAL A 238 8.69 -0.39 -21.95
C VAL A 238 7.61 0.51 -22.55
N LYS A 239 6.67 0.95 -21.72
CA LYS A 239 5.54 1.81 -22.11
C LYS A 239 5.94 3.28 -22.17
N HIS A 240 6.66 3.72 -21.14
CA HIS A 240 6.92 5.14 -20.93
C HIS A 240 8.27 5.39 -20.28
N VAL A 241 8.93 6.45 -20.72
CA VAL A 241 10.16 6.97 -20.11
C VAL A 241 10.02 8.49 -20.01
N ASP A 242 10.10 9.02 -18.79
CA ASP A 242 10.19 10.46 -18.56
C ASP A 242 11.41 10.83 -17.72
N THR A 243 11.73 12.12 -17.72
CA THR A 243 12.82 12.68 -16.91
C THR A 243 12.25 13.28 -15.64
N CYS A 244 12.76 12.84 -14.49
CA CYS A 244 12.49 13.45 -13.19
C CYS A 244 13.78 13.60 -12.39
N TYR A 245 13.67 14.31 -11.27
CA TYR A 245 14.74 14.45 -10.28
C TYR A 245 14.47 13.53 -9.11
N TYR A 246 15.26 12.47 -8.93
CA TYR A 246 15.05 11.50 -7.87
C TYR A 246 15.65 11.99 -6.54
N ASP A 247 14.78 12.14 -5.55
CA ASP A 247 15.10 12.40 -4.17
C ASP A 247 14.95 11.11 -3.35
N SER A 248 16.08 10.49 -2.99
CA SER A 248 16.13 9.30 -2.13
C SER A 248 15.85 9.62 -0.65
N GLY A 249 15.91 10.90 -0.27
CA GLY A 249 15.90 11.36 1.12
C GLY A 249 17.23 11.19 1.84
N ALA A 250 18.27 10.71 1.13
CA ALA A 250 19.62 10.53 1.66
C ALA A 250 20.41 11.85 1.59
N GLN A 251 21.29 12.01 0.60
CA GLN A 251 22.22 13.14 0.48
C GLN A 251 22.00 14.00 -0.76
N TYR A 252 21.41 13.46 -1.82
CA TYR A 252 21.28 14.18 -3.10
C TYR A 252 19.89 14.05 -3.73
N ILE A 253 19.56 15.05 -4.54
CA ILE A 253 18.55 14.96 -5.59
C ILE A 253 19.28 14.95 -6.93
N GLN A 254 19.05 13.91 -7.74
CA GLN A 254 19.78 13.70 -8.98
C GLN A 254 18.84 13.44 -10.17
N PRO A 255 19.22 13.86 -11.39
CA PRO A 255 18.41 13.63 -12.58
C PRO A 255 18.41 12.14 -12.97
N VAL A 256 17.23 11.62 -13.31
CA VAL A 256 17.00 10.23 -13.66
C VAL A 256 16.01 10.11 -14.81
N TYR A 257 16.02 8.94 -15.46
CA TYR A 257 14.87 8.45 -16.22
C TYR A 257 14.00 7.57 -15.33
N ARG A 258 12.71 7.91 -15.24
CA ARG A 258 11.70 7.03 -14.66
C ARG A 258 11.10 6.21 -15.80
N VAL A 259 11.07 4.90 -15.61
CA VAL A 259 10.71 3.92 -16.64
C VAL A 259 9.52 3.11 -16.13
N LEU A 260 8.41 3.22 -16.86
CA LEU A 260 7.27 2.32 -16.71
C LEU A 260 7.39 1.24 -17.78
N ALA A 261 7.44 -0.01 -17.33
CA ALA A 261 7.40 -1.18 -18.19
C ALA A 261 6.24 -2.11 -17.81
N GLU A 262 5.91 -3.02 -18.70
CA GLU A 262 4.80 -3.95 -18.56
C GLU A 262 5.32 -5.36 -18.86
N GLY A 263 5.11 -6.28 -17.92
CA GLY A 263 5.26 -7.71 -18.18
C GLY A 263 4.15 -8.18 -19.11
N LEU A 264 4.52 -8.73 -20.27
CA LEU A 264 3.59 -9.32 -21.21
C LEU A 264 3.48 -10.83 -20.94
N PRO A 265 2.27 -11.41 -20.98
CA PRO A 265 2.10 -12.85 -20.91
C PRO A 265 2.95 -13.55 -21.98
N GLU A 266 3.49 -14.73 -21.65
CA GLU A 266 4.00 -15.63 -22.68
C GLU A 266 2.84 -16.01 -23.62
N ASP A 267 3.08 -16.03 -24.93
CA ASP A 267 2.09 -16.36 -25.99
C ASP A 267 1.64 -17.84 -25.89
N ASN A 268 0.99 -18.21 -24.80
CA ASN A 268 0.39 -19.51 -24.57
C ASN A 268 -1.13 -19.29 -24.58
N ASP A 269 -1.81 -19.84 -25.60
CA ASP A 269 -3.24 -19.66 -25.95
C ASP A 269 -4.28 -19.92 -24.82
N HIS A 270 -3.84 -20.23 -23.60
CA HIS A 270 -4.69 -20.59 -22.46
C HIS A 270 -4.43 -19.81 -21.16
N ASN A 271 -3.37 -18.99 -21.04
CA ASN A 271 -3.02 -18.28 -19.81
C ASN A 271 -2.73 -16.80 -20.08
N ALA A 272 -3.76 -15.99 -20.33
CA ALA A 272 -3.62 -14.54 -20.37
C ALA A 272 -3.33 -14.00 -18.96
N THR A 273 -2.04 -13.95 -18.60
CA THR A 273 -1.51 -13.21 -17.45
C THR A 273 -1.95 -11.76 -17.59
N GLU A 274 -2.55 -11.18 -16.55
CA GLU A 274 -2.75 -9.73 -16.54
C GLU A 274 -1.37 -9.06 -16.52
N SER A 275 -1.27 -8.05 -17.36
CA SER A 275 -0.06 -7.31 -17.55
C SER A 275 0.34 -6.60 -16.26
N SER A 276 1.50 -6.92 -15.73
CA SER A 276 1.99 -6.36 -14.49
C SER A 276 2.92 -5.19 -14.78
N ASP A 277 2.61 -4.04 -14.18
CA ASP A 277 3.35 -2.81 -14.42
C ASP A 277 4.55 -2.69 -13.44
N ILE A 278 5.71 -2.36 -14.01
CA ILE A 278 7.02 -2.30 -13.35
C ILE A 278 7.53 -0.86 -13.41
N LEU A 279 7.87 -0.29 -12.25
CA LEU A 279 8.40 1.06 -12.14
C LEU A 279 9.88 1.04 -11.72
N ARG A 280 10.77 1.57 -12.55
CA ARG A 280 12.20 1.67 -12.24
C ARG A 280 12.77 3.05 -12.50
N PHE A 281 13.89 3.35 -11.83
CA PHE A 281 14.62 4.60 -11.96
C PHE A 281 16.05 4.33 -12.41
N PHE A 282 16.48 5.02 -13.46
CA PHE A 282 17.81 4.87 -14.04
C PHE A 282 18.54 6.22 -14.01
N PRO A 283 19.79 6.26 -13.52
CA PRO A 283 20.60 7.48 -13.59
C PRO A 283 20.70 7.98 -15.04
N ILE A 284 20.65 9.30 -15.23
CA ILE A 284 20.59 9.87 -16.58
C ILE A 284 21.93 9.82 -17.32
N GLY A 285 23.04 9.80 -16.57
CA GLY A 285 24.41 9.85 -17.09
C GLY A 285 25.23 8.61 -16.75
N ASP A 286 26.53 8.65 -17.04
CA ASP A 286 27.39 7.47 -16.93
C ASP A 286 27.66 7.02 -15.49
N GLU A 287 27.71 7.96 -14.55
CA GLU A 287 27.99 7.69 -13.15
C GLU A 287 26.86 8.25 -12.26
N PRO A 288 26.16 7.40 -11.50
CA PRO A 288 25.19 7.88 -10.51
C PRO A 288 25.89 8.71 -9.43
N VAL A 289 25.21 9.75 -8.94
CA VAL A 289 25.66 10.47 -7.75
C VAL A 289 25.37 9.66 -6.49
N GLU A 290 24.20 9.04 -6.44
CA GLU A 290 23.85 8.00 -5.47
C GLU A 290 23.40 6.74 -6.21
N ASN A 291 23.77 5.57 -5.69
CA ASN A 291 23.35 4.32 -6.29
C ASN A 291 21.83 4.14 -6.15
N LEU A 292 21.12 4.22 -7.28
CA LEU A 292 19.68 4.01 -7.36
C LEU A 292 19.31 2.53 -7.48
N LEU A 293 20.29 1.69 -7.84
CA LEU A 293 20.12 0.25 -8.10
C LEU A 293 20.31 -0.59 -6.82
N SER A 294 20.07 0.00 -5.65
CA SER A 294 20.14 -0.73 -4.39
C SER A 294 18.84 -1.47 -4.10
N GLY A 295 18.80 -2.72 -4.60
CA GLY A 295 18.25 -3.92 -3.95
C GLY A 295 16.77 -3.92 -3.59
N GLY A 296 16.04 -4.91 -4.11
CA GLY A 296 14.75 -5.31 -3.57
C GLY A 296 14.79 -5.42 -2.05
N ALA A 297 13.60 -5.25 -1.44
CA ALA A 297 13.33 -5.28 -0.01
C ALA A 297 14.43 -5.96 0.80
N VAL A 298 14.98 -5.24 1.79
CA VAL A 298 15.95 -5.78 2.75
C VAL A 298 15.36 -7.06 3.33
N ALA A 299 15.80 -8.21 2.82
CA ALA A 299 15.40 -9.52 3.31
C ALA A 299 15.94 -9.62 4.74
N SER A 300 15.05 -9.42 5.71
CA SER A 300 15.38 -9.60 7.11
C SER A 300 15.61 -11.09 7.36
N SER A 301 16.86 -11.46 7.65
CA SER A 301 17.31 -12.82 7.94
C SER A 301 16.87 -13.31 9.33
N GLY A 302 15.57 -13.25 9.63
CA GLY A 302 14.96 -14.01 10.71
C GLY A 302 14.75 -15.45 10.24
N ALA A 303 14.87 -16.44 11.11
CA ALA A 303 14.49 -17.82 10.80
C ALA A 303 12.98 -17.88 10.53
N GLN A 304 12.58 -17.61 9.29
CA GLN A 304 11.22 -17.75 8.83
C GLN A 304 10.88 -19.23 8.71
N PRO A 305 9.65 -19.65 9.02
CA PRO A 305 9.15 -20.95 8.60
C PRO A 305 9.33 -21.05 7.08
N GLY A 306 9.95 -22.12 6.58
CA GLY A 306 10.01 -22.35 5.14
C GLY A 306 8.60 -22.37 4.56
N HIS A 307 8.43 -21.85 3.34
CA HIS A 307 7.16 -21.96 2.62
C HIS A 307 6.79 -23.44 2.52
N VAL A 308 5.56 -23.80 2.91
CA VAL A 308 5.09 -25.18 2.88
C VAL A 308 3.92 -25.25 1.92
N ASP A 309 3.92 -26.21 1.00
CA ASP A 309 2.72 -26.50 0.23
C ASP A 309 1.60 -26.89 1.20
N PRO A 310 0.40 -26.31 1.05
CA PRO A 310 -0.70 -26.64 1.92
C PRO A 310 -1.08 -28.10 1.76
N LYS A 311 -0.94 -28.88 2.83
CA LYS A 311 -1.44 -30.26 2.84
C LYS A 311 -2.94 -30.23 3.09
N ASN A 312 -3.71 -30.78 2.15
CA ASN A 312 -5.15 -31.00 2.31
C ASN A 312 -5.42 -31.69 3.67
N ASN A 313 -6.29 -31.08 4.48
CA ASN A 313 -6.86 -31.65 5.70
C ASN A 313 -5.91 -32.02 6.85
N GLN A 314 -4.77 -31.35 7.00
CA GLN A 314 -4.07 -31.37 8.29
C GLN A 314 -4.18 -29.99 8.93
N HIS A 315 -4.92 -29.92 10.05
CA HIS A 315 -4.73 -28.82 11.00
C HIS A 315 -3.24 -28.80 11.33
N THR A 316 -2.54 -27.76 10.90
CA THR A 316 -1.25 -27.44 11.47
C THR A 316 -1.55 -27.13 12.92
N GLU A 317 -1.33 -28.10 13.81
CA GLU A 317 -1.11 -27.79 15.21
C GLU A 317 0.00 -26.74 15.20
N VAL A 318 -0.38 -25.48 15.43
CA VAL A 318 0.58 -24.44 15.78
C VAL A 318 1.29 -25.05 16.98
N ALA A 319 2.53 -25.50 16.77
CA ALA A 319 3.35 -26.03 17.83
C ALA A 319 3.48 -24.89 18.83
N ARG A 320 2.60 -24.88 19.83
CA ARG A 320 2.77 -24.00 20.97
C ARG A 320 4.14 -24.38 21.51
N SER A 321 5.06 -23.42 21.56
CA SER A 321 6.18 -23.51 22.49
C SER A 321 5.61 -23.45 23.91
N LEU A 322 4.95 -24.52 24.36
CA LEU A 322 4.51 -24.73 25.72
C LEU A 322 5.70 -25.22 26.52
N LYS A 323 6.67 -24.33 26.76
CA LYS A 323 7.45 -24.36 27.99
C LYS A 323 7.69 -22.93 28.47
N PRO A 324 6.72 -22.29 29.15
CA PRO A 324 7.07 -21.28 30.12
C PRO A 324 7.93 -22.00 31.16
N ASN A 325 9.18 -21.58 31.31
CA ASN A 325 10.00 -22.10 32.39
C ASN A 325 9.26 -21.74 33.70
N TYR A 326 9.12 -22.68 34.64
CA TYR A 326 8.42 -22.45 35.93
C TYR A 326 8.96 -21.22 36.70
N PHE A 327 10.17 -20.77 36.36
CA PHE A 327 10.79 -19.54 36.86
C PHE A 327 10.37 -18.26 36.13
N GLU A 328 9.98 -18.30 34.84
CA GLU A 328 9.39 -17.16 34.11
C GLU A 328 7.95 -16.90 34.54
N ALA A 329 7.21 -17.96 34.90
CA ALA A 329 5.87 -17.87 35.48
C ALA A 329 5.84 -17.22 36.88
N ARG A 330 7.00 -16.92 37.47
CA ARG A 330 7.13 -16.18 38.74
C ARG A 330 7.52 -14.71 38.54
N ALA A 331 8.02 -14.33 37.36
CA ALA A 331 8.21 -12.93 36.99
C ALA A 331 6.88 -12.23 36.64
N SER A 332 5.79 -13.00 36.46
CA SER A 332 4.42 -12.51 36.18
C SER A 332 3.66 -11.96 37.40
N LEU A 333 4.28 -11.91 38.58
CA LEU A 333 3.69 -11.25 39.76
C LEU A 333 3.88 -9.72 39.76
N TYR A 334 4.64 -9.18 38.80
CA TYR A 334 4.54 -7.78 38.41
C TYR A 334 3.71 -7.74 37.13
N GLU A 335 2.46 -7.31 37.24
CA GLU A 335 1.52 -7.08 36.13
C GLU A 335 2.14 -6.15 35.07
N ARG A 336 2.92 -6.72 34.15
CA ARG A 336 2.99 -6.19 32.79
C ARG A 336 1.69 -6.66 32.15
N VAL A 337 0.80 -5.71 31.85
CA VAL A 337 -0.40 -5.95 31.04
C VAL A 337 -0.02 -6.86 29.88
N ALA A 338 -0.55 -8.08 29.85
CA ALA A 338 -0.21 -9.04 28.81
C ALA A 338 -0.54 -8.41 27.45
N LYS A 339 0.46 -8.33 26.57
CA LYS A 339 0.27 -7.75 25.24
C LYS A 339 -0.84 -8.53 24.51
N PRO A 340 -1.70 -7.85 23.72
CA PRO A 340 -2.64 -8.58 22.87
C PRO A 340 -1.90 -9.56 21.96
N PHE A 341 -2.41 -10.80 21.86
CA PHE A 341 -1.85 -11.84 21.00
C PHE A 341 -2.66 -11.97 19.72
N ILE A 342 -2.01 -11.80 18.57
CA ILE A 342 -2.64 -11.79 17.25
C ILE A 342 -2.00 -12.84 16.35
N THR A 343 -2.79 -13.77 15.81
CA THR A 343 -2.31 -14.69 14.77
C THR A 343 -2.40 -14.06 13.39
N VAL A 344 -1.35 -14.23 12.59
CA VAL A 344 -1.20 -13.67 11.25
C VAL A 344 -1.13 -14.79 10.23
N GLY A 345 -1.84 -14.64 9.11
CA GLY A 345 -1.73 -15.50 7.94
C GLY A 345 -1.27 -14.71 6.72
N ARG A 346 -0.33 -15.26 5.96
CA ARG A 346 0.20 -14.69 4.71
C ARG A 346 -0.02 -15.68 3.56
N TYR A 347 -0.71 -15.22 2.52
CA TYR A 347 -1.23 -16.06 1.44
C TYR A 347 -0.76 -15.50 0.10
N ILE A 348 0.16 -16.18 -0.59
CA ILE A 348 0.88 -15.64 -1.75
C ILE A 348 0.44 -16.32 -3.04
N THR A 349 0.42 -15.55 -4.12
CA THR A 349 0.46 -16.04 -5.51
C THR A 349 1.56 -17.08 -5.74
N ASP A 350 1.21 -18.16 -6.43
CA ASP A 350 2.11 -19.20 -6.89
C ASP A 350 2.24 -19.22 -8.42
N ASN A 351 3.41 -19.67 -8.88
CA ASN A 351 3.76 -19.84 -10.29
C ASN A 351 3.56 -18.56 -11.11
N ASP A 352 4.11 -17.46 -10.60
CA ASP A 352 4.02 -16.12 -11.19
C ASP A 352 5.39 -15.61 -11.63
N ILE A 353 5.43 -14.78 -12.66
CA ILE A 353 6.67 -14.12 -13.11
C ILE A 353 7.13 -13.01 -12.14
N HIS A 354 6.23 -12.54 -11.26
CA HIS A 354 6.46 -11.54 -10.21
C HIS A 354 6.48 -12.16 -8.80
N GLN A 355 6.79 -13.46 -8.70
CA GLN A 355 6.77 -14.18 -7.43
C GLN A 355 7.69 -13.57 -6.37
N ASP A 356 8.86 -13.05 -6.79
CA ASP A 356 9.81 -12.41 -5.88
C ASP A 356 9.24 -11.13 -5.25
N GLU A 357 8.52 -10.33 -6.03
CA GLU A 357 7.87 -9.11 -5.54
C GLU A 357 6.75 -9.42 -4.53
N PHE A 358 5.91 -10.43 -4.80
CA PHE A 358 4.89 -10.87 -3.84
C PHE A 358 5.49 -11.39 -2.53
N LEU A 359 6.58 -12.17 -2.62
CA LEU A 359 7.32 -12.66 -1.45
C LEU A 359 7.92 -11.50 -0.65
N ALA A 360 8.52 -10.53 -1.33
CA ALA A 360 9.10 -9.35 -0.70
C ALA A 360 8.06 -8.52 0.07
N ASN A 361 6.86 -8.32 -0.49
CA ASN A 361 5.76 -7.61 0.19
C ASN A 361 5.27 -8.38 1.41
N ALA A 362 5.05 -9.69 1.28
CA ALA A 362 4.64 -10.54 2.40
C ALA A 362 5.68 -10.59 3.53
N ASP A 363 6.97 -10.59 3.20
CA ASP A 363 8.07 -10.59 4.18
C ASP A 363 8.26 -9.20 4.82
N GLY A 364 8.10 -8.14 4.02
CA GLY A 364 8.04 -6.76 4.51
C GLY A 364 6.90 -6.55 5.50
N PHE A 365 5.72 -7.11 5.20
CA PHE A 365 4.57 -7.09 6.10
C PHE A 365 4.88 -7.78 7.44
N TRP A 366 5.38 -9.02 7.41
CA TRP A 366 5.70 -9.76 8.64
C TRP A 366 6.80 -9.09 9.46
N SER A 367 7.90 -8.66 8.83
CA SER A 367 9.03 -8.04 9.54
C SER A 367 8.62 -6.77 10.30
N ASN A 368 7.73 -5.95 9.73
CA ASN A 368 7.20 -4.77 10.40
C ASN A 368 6.24 -5.15 11.55
N LEU A 369 5.37 -6.16 11.39
CA LEU A 369 4.55 -6.66 12.51
C LEU A 369 5.39 -7.23 13.66
N ALA A 370 6.37 -8.08 13.34
CA ALA A 370 7.25 -8.73 14.30
C ALA A 370 8.09 -7.75 15.12
N SER A 371 8.31 -6.53 14.60
CA SER A 371 9.00 -5.46 15.32
C SER A 371 8.16 -4.79 16.42
N SER A 372 6.86 -5.13 16.54
CA SER A 372 5.98 -4.45 17.48
C SER A 372 6.43 -4.63 18.94
N THR A 373 6.43 -3.51 19.65
CA THR A 373 6.60 -3.51 21.10
C THR A 373 5.28 -3.48 21.86
N ALA A 374 4.16 -3.22 21.19
CA ALA A 374 2.84 -3.06 21.80
C ALA A 374 1.97 -4.33 21.72
N ILE A 375 2.13 -5.11 20.66
CA ILE A 375 1.30 -6.28 20.34
C ILE A 375 2.22 -7.47 20.12
N GLU A 376 1.78 -8.66 20.53
CA GLU A 376 2.47 -9.92 20.25
C GLU A 376 1.84 -10.55 19.00
N PHE A 377 2.57 -10.52 17.89
CA PHE A 377 2.15 -11.17 16.64
C PHE A 377 2.77 -12.56 16.53
N ALA A 378 2.01 -13.51 15.98
CA ALA A 378 2.47 -14.84 15.64
C ALA A 378 2.23 -15.13 14.16
N ASP A 379 3.28 -15.45 13.41
CA ASP A 379 3.21 -15.91 12.02
C ASP A 379 2.65 -17.33 12.01
N ALA A 380 1.32 -17.42 12.00
CA ALA A 380 0.61 -18.68 12.19
C ALA A 380 0.52 -19.48 10.89
N GLN A 381 0.49 -18.80 9.74
CA GLN A 381 0.34 -19.42 8.43
C GLN A 381 1.11 -18.63 7.37
N TYR A 382 1.86 -19.35 6.53
CA TYR A 382 2.56 -18.79 5.38
C TYR A 382 2.49 -19.77 4.20
N TYR A 383 1.63 -19.50 3.23
CA TYR A 383 1.28 -20.45 2.18
C TYR A 383 1.23 -19.84 0.79
N PHE A 384 1.62 -20.63 -0.21
CA PHE A 384 1.06 -20.50 -1.55
C PHE A 384 -0.42 -20.87 -1.50
N ALA A 385 -1.28 -19.97 -1.96
CA ALA A 385 -2.64 -19.91 -1.46
C ALA A 385 -3.70 -20.22 -2.52
N PRO A 386 -3.86 -21.47 -2.98
CA PRO A 386 -4.86 -21.80 -3.99
C PRO A 386 -6.28 -21.39 -3.55
N SER A 387 -7.13 -21.05 -4.51
CA SER A 387 -8.45 -20.44 -4.26
C SER A 387 -9.38 -21.23 -3.34
N TRP A 388 -9.25 -22.56 -3.27
CA TRP A 388 -10.07 -23.40 -2.39
C TRP A 388 -9.86 -23.08 -0.90
N MET A 389 -8.72 -22.49 -0.51
CA MET A 389 -8.47 -22.00 0.86
C MET A 389 -9.42 -20.89 1.31
N TYR A 390 -10.02 -20.17 0.37
CA TYR A 390 -10.96 -19.08 0.63
C TYR A 390 -12.42 -19.57 0.59
N GLY A 391 -12.65 -20.83 0.23
CA GLY A 391 -13.97 -21.43 0.21
C GLY A 391 -14.22 -22.29 1.45
N LYS A 392 -14.68 -23.51 1.19
CA LYS A 392 -15.02 -24.51 2.21
C LYS A 392 -13.90 -24.80 3.22
N ASP A 393 -12.64 -24.65 2.82
CA ASP A 393 -11.48 -24.98 3.65
C ASP A 393 -10.99 -23.77 4.47
N SER A 394 -11.56 -22.58 4.26
CA SER A 394 -11.21 -21.35 4.99
C SER A 394 -11.17 -21.47 6.51
N PRO A 395 -11.97 -22.30 7.21
CA PRO A 395 -11.85 -22.46 8.67
C PRO A 395 -10.49 -23.02 9.13
N SER A 396 -9.75 -23.69 8.25
CA SER A 396 -8.39 -24.17 8.50
C SER A 396 -7.31 -23.22 7.99
N TYR A 397 -7.67 -22.22 7.18
CA TYR A 397 -6.74 -21.30 6.51
C TYR A 397 -7.09 -19.85 6.84
N VAL A 398 -7.53 -19.06 5.85
CA VAL A 398 -7.76 -17.60 5.97
C VAL A 398 -8.68 -17.23 7.13
N ASN A 399 -9.71 -18.05 7.42
CA ASN A 399 -10.65 -17.80 8.50
C ASN A 399 -10.15 -18.31 9.87
N SER A 400 -8.95 -18.89 9.97
CA SER A 400 -8.39 -19.44 11.22
C SER A 400 -7.42 -18.50 11.95
N VAL A 401 -6.95 -17.46 11.25
CA VAL A 401 -6.06 -16.41 11.78
C VAL A 401 -6.83 -15.16 12.20
N ASN A 402 -6.21 -14.20 12.88
CA ASN A 402 -6.87 -12.94 13.25
C ASN A 402 -6.71 -11.85 12.17
N LEU A 403 -5.53 -11.80 11.56
CA LEU A 403 -5.16 -10.87 10.50
C LEU A 403 -4.63 -11.68 9.31
N ALA A 404 -5.20 -11.47 8.13
CA ALA A 404 -4.75 -12.10 6.90
C ALA A 404 -4.22 -11.06 5.91
N LEU A 405 -3.09 -11.36 5.27
CA LEU A 405 -2.60 -10.70 4.05
C LEU A 405 -2.68 -11.70 2.90
N THR A 406 -3.36 -11.30 1.83
CA THR A 406 -3.39 -12.01 0.55
C THR A 406 -2.69 -11.17 -0.50
N GLU A 407 -1.60 -11.69 -1.04
CA GLU A 407 -0.86 -11.13 -2.18
C GLU A 407 -1.39 -11.84 -3.44
N ALA A 408 -2.02 -11.10 -4.35
CA ALA A 408 -2.75 -11.68 -5.49
C ALA A 408 -2.85 -10.73 -6.68
N HIS A 409 -3.25 -11.29 -7.83
CA HIS A 409 -3.81 -10.50 -8.93
C HIS A 409 -5.29 -10.28 -8.68
N GLY A 410 -5.80 -9.11 -9.04
CA GLY A 410 -7.16 -8.73 -8.72
C GLY A 410 -7.91 -8.15 -9.91
N TRP A 411 -9.22 -8.26 -9.83
CA TRP A 411 -10.15 -7.54 -10.67
C TRP A 411 -11.44 -7.33 -9.87
N LYS A 412 -12.36 -6.47 -10.34
CA LYS A 412 -13.60 -6.11 -9.64
C LYS A 412 -14.31 -7.29 -8.95
N HIS A 413 -14.20 -7.35 -7.62
CA HIS A 413 -14.74 -8.42 -6.74
C HIS A 413 -14.17 -9.82 -6.94
N LEU A 414 -12.98 -9.95 -7.49
CA LEU A 414 -12.32 -11.23 -7.68
C LEU A 414 -10.81 -11.10 -7.56
N PHE A 415 -10.15 -12.16 -7.13
CA PHE A 415 -8.70 -12.21 -7.12
C PHE A 415 -8.22 -13.63 -7.37
N SER A 416 -6.97 -13.76 -7.80
CA SER A 416 -6.30 -15.04 -7.93
C SER A 416 -4.86 -14.96 -7.46
N THR A 417 -4.48 -16.00 -6.75
CA THR A 417 -3.15 -16.34 -6.27
C THR A 417 -2.49 -17.38 -7.19
N SER A 418 -2.89 -17.44 -8.46
CA SER A 418 -2.42 -18.46 -9.40
C SER A 418 -2.08 -17.88 -10.77
N GLN A 419 -0.86 -18.15 -11.26
CA GLN A 419 -0.46 -18.02 -12.66
C GLN A 419 -0.67 -16.63 -13.30
N GLY A 420 -0.51 -15.59 -12.50
CA GLY A 420 -0.51 -14.19 -12.92
C GLY A 420 -1.75 -13.65 -13.60
N SER A 421 -2.90 -14.30 -13.43
CA SER A 421 -4.17 -13.79 -13.95
C SER A 421 -5.25 -13.90 -12.90
N PRO A 422 -6.03 -12.83 -12.66
CA PRO A 422 -7.13 -12.89 -11.72
C PRO A 422 -8.23 -13.87 -12.19
N ALA A 423 -8.21 -14.31 -13.46
CA ALA A 423 -9.18 -15.26 -14.03
C ALA A 423 -8.81 -16.75 -13.88
N ILE A 424 -7.56 -17.08 -13.51
CA ILE A 424 -7.13 -18.48 -13.38
C ILE A 424 -7.38 -18.96 -11.96
N SER A 425 -8.23 -19.98 -11.77
CA SER A 425 -8.62 -20.47 -10.44
C SER A 425 -9.06 -19.36 -9.46
N PRO A 426 -10.01 -18.48 -9.84
CA PRO A 426 -10.32 -17.28 -9.08
C PRO A 426 -11.02 -17.56 -7.75
N VAL A 427 -10.81 -16.66 -6.80
CA VAL A 427 -11.74 -16.40 -5.70
C VAL A 427 -12.70 -15.31 -6.15
N VAL A 428 -13.95 -15.68 -6.43
CA VAL A 428 -15.00 -14.75 -6.83
C VAL A 428 -15.79 -14.36 -5.58
N ILE A 429 -15.91 -13.06 -5.30
CA ILE A 429 -16.67 -12.55 -4.17
C ILE A 429 -18.05 -12.16 -4.71
N PRO A 430 -19.16 -12.71 -4.16
CA PRO A 430 -19.27 -13.57 -2.97
C PRO A 430 -19.23 -15.08 -3.25
N ASP A 431 -19.17 -15.52 -4.50
CA ASP A 431 -19.50 -16.90 -4.90
C ASP A 431 -18.59 -17.99 -4.31
N THR A 432 -17.28 -17.73 -4.20
CA THR A 432 -16.31 -18.64 -3.58
C THR A 432 -16.41 -18.61 -2.05
N ILE A 433 -16.85 -17.49 -1.47
CA ILE A 433 -16.86 -17.27 -0.02
C ILE A 433 -17.95 -18.12 0.64
N PRO A 434 -17.69 -18.75 1.81
CA PRO A 434 -18.71 -19.51 2.54
C PRO A 434 -19.95 -18.68 2.85
N VAL A 435 -21.11 -19.33 2.89
CA VAL A 435 -22.42 -18.66 3.05
C VAL A 435 -22.54 -17.94 4.41
N GLU A 436 -21.88 -18.49 5.43
CA GLU A 436 -21.75 -17.94 6.78
C GLU A 436 -20.73 -16.80 6.89
N GLY A 437 -19.91 -16.59 5.85
CA GLY A 437 -18.87 -15.57 5.84
C GLY A 437 -17.67 -15.89 6.74
N TYR A 438 -16.87 -14.86 7.01
CA TYR A 438 -15.68 -14.94 7.83
C TYR A 438 -15.87 -14.26 9.19
N GLY A 439 -15.08 -14.69 10.17
CA GLY A 439 -15.08 -14.16 11.53
C GLY A 439 -15.61 -15.11 12.59
N ARG A 440 -15.63 -14.63 13.84
CA ARG A 440 -15.85 -15.44 15.05
C ARG A 440 -17.22 -16.09 15.20
N ILE A 441 -18.23 -15.52 14.55
CA ILE A 441 -19.62 -15.98 14.65
C ILE A 441 -19.98 -16.86 13.45
N SER A 442 -19.04 -17.10 12.53
CA SER A 442 -19.21 -18.12 11.51
C SER A 442 -19.45 -19.48 12.17
N ASN A 443 -20.31 -20.30 11.56
CA ASN A 443 -20.65 -21.64 12.08
C ASN A 443 -19.44 -22.59 12.15
N ASN A 444 -18.32 -22.19 11.56
CA ASN A 444 -17.06 -22.93 11.52
C ASN A 444 -16.02 -22.41 12.52
N HIS A 445 -16.42 -21.59 13.50
CA HIS A 445 -15.54 -21.04 14.56
C HIS A 445 -14.33 -20.26 14.03
N GLY A 446 -14.54 -19.46 12.99
CA GLY A 446 -13.51 -18.60 12.44
C GLY A 446 -12.90 -17.62 13.46
N ARG A 447 -11.80 -16.97 13.10
CA ARG A 447 -11.09 -16.00 13.94
C ARG A 447 -10.72 -14.72 13.21
N LEU A 448 -10.96 -14.67 11.90
CA LEU A 448 -10.55 -13.58 11.04
C LEU A 448 -11.31 -12.30 11.41
N ALA A 449 -10.56 -11.28 11.80
CA ALA A 449 -11.10 -9.96 12.08
C ALA A 449 -10.77 -8.99 10.94
N TYR A 450 -9.57 -9.10 10.37
CA TYR A 450 -9.05 -8.17 9.35
C TYR A 450 -8.47 -8.94 8.17
N TRP A 451 -8.83 -8.53 6.96
CA TRP A 451 -8.29 -9.13 5.74
C TRP A 451 -7.81 -8.04 4.79
N ILE A 452 -6.52 -8.08 4.48
CA ILE A 452 -5.88 -7.27 3.45
C ILE A 452 -5.78 -8.14 2.20
N ILE A 453 -6.37 -7.66 1.11
CA ILE A 453 -6.24 -8.25 -0.22
C ILE A 453 -5.41 -7.26 -1.05
N ASP A 454 -4.10 -7.49 -1.07
CA ASP A 454 -3.15 -6.73 -1.87
C ASP A 454 -3.22 -7.22 -3.33
N ALA A 455 -4.31 -6.80 -3.99
CA ALA A 455 -4.63 -7.14 -5.36
C ALA A 455 -5.35 -5.96 -6.04
N GLY A 456 -4.95 -5.64 -7.27
CA GLY A 456 -5.48 -4.52 -8.02
C GLY A 456 -6.99 -4.61 -8.22
N GLU A 457 -7.70 -3.48 -8.15
CA GLU A 457 -9.13 -3.36 -8.50
C GLU A 457 -10.12 -4.29 -7.75
N VAL A 458 -9.68 -5.01 -6.72
CA VAL A 458 -10.50 -6.04 -6.07
C VAL A 458 -11.67 -5.45 -5.28
N ILE A 459 -11.52 -4.23 -4.73
CA ILE A 459 -12.56 -3.50 -3.98
C ILE A 459 -12.99 -2.25 -4.77
N PRO A 460 -13.80 -2.41 -5.83
CA PRO A 460 -14.30 -1.26 -6.58
C PRO A 460 -15.29 -0.45 -5.72
N ALA A 461 -15.28 0.86 -5.93
CA ALA A 461 -16.19 1.82 -5.32
C ALA A 461 -17.39 2.11 -6.24
N PRO A 462 -18.45 2.80 -5.75
CA PRO A 462 -19.60 3.15 -6.59
C PRO A 462 -19.21 3.90 -7.88
N ILE A 463 -18.21 4.78 -7.82
CA ILE A 463 -17.72 5.54 -8.98
C ILE A 463 -17.14 4.65 -10.11
N ASP A 464 -16.75 3.42 -9.81
CA ASP A 464 -16.19 2.48 -10.80
C ASP A 464 -17.27 1.76 -11.63
N PHE A 465 -18.54 2.10 -11.40
CA PHE A 465 -19.72 1.63 -12.13
C PHE A 465 -20.57 2.79 -12.68
N PRO A 466 -19.99 3.75 -13.43
CA PRO A 466 -20.65 5.02 -13.76
C PRO A 466 -21.89 4.88 -14.66
N SER A 467 -22.02 3.75 -15.37
CA SER A 467 -23.17 3.45 -16.23
C SER A 467 -24.22 2.56 -15.56
N ASP A 468 -24.00 2.14 -14.32
CA ASP A 468 -24.94 1.30 -13.60
C ASP A 468 -25.85 2.12 -12.68
N PRO A 469 -27.18 2.10 -12.87
CA PRO A 469 -28.10 2.79 -11.97
C PRO A 469 -28.09 2.23 -10.54
N ALA A 470 -27.49 1.05 -10.33
CA ALA A 470 -27.32 0.43 -9.02
C ALA A 470 -25.83 0.32 -8.62
N ALA A 471 -24.99 1.28 -9.04
CA ALA A 471 -23.55 1.29 -8.81
C ALA A 471 -23.14 0.97 -7.36
N ARG A 472 -23.83 1.58 -6.39
CA ARG A 472 -23.60 1.33 -4.97
C ARG A 472 -23.93 -0.09 -4.54
N ARG A 473 -25.02 -0.66 -5.08
CA ARG A 473 -25.35 -2.08 -4.86
C ARG A 473 -24.21 -2.96 -5.36
N ARG A 474 -23.74 -2.74 -6.59
CA ARG A 474 -22.62 -3.52 -7.14
C ARG A 474 -21.38 -3.42 -6.26
N ALA A 475 -21.04 -2.23 -5.79
CA ALA A 475 -19.88 -2.01 -4.94
C ALA A 475 -19.95 -2.74 -3.58
N PHE A 476 -21.13 -2.85 -2.96
CA PHE A 476 -21.26 -3.39 -1.59
C PHE A 476 -21.81 -4.82 -1.49
N GLU A 477 -22.74 -5.21 -2.36
CA GLU A 477 -23.48 -6.49 -2.26
C GLU A 477 -22.55 -7.71 -2.16
N PRO A 478 -21.47 -7.83 -2.98
CA PRO A 478 -20.52 -8.94 -2.84
C PRO A 478 -19.91 -9.08 -1.45
N TRP A 479 -19.65 -7.97 -0.78
CA TRP A 479 -18.94 -7.96 0.51
C TRP A 479 -19.83 -8.32 1.68
N GLN A 480 -21.15 -8.22 1.54
CA GLN A 480 -22.06 -8.58 2.62
C GLN A 480 -21.84 -10.01 3.10
N ARG A 481 -21.61 -10.96 2.17
CA ARG A 481 -21.33 -12.35 2.53
C ARG A 481 -20.06 -12.48 3.36
N VAL A 482 -19.00 -11.75 3.01
CA VAL A 482 -17.72 -11.79 3.73
C VAL A 482 -17.91 -11.42 5.21
N PHE A 483 -18.68 -10.37 5.49
CA PHE A 483 -18.87 -9.88 6.87
C PHE A 483 -19.90 -10.65 7.70
N ARG A 484 -20.64 -11.64 7.14
CA ARG A 484 -21.69 -12.36 7.87
C ARG A 484 -21.20 -13.05 9.15
N GLY A 485 -19.96 -13.50 9.18
CA GLY A 485 -19.36 -14.16 10.35
C GLY A 485 -18.78 -13.18 11.39
N GLY A 486 -18.94 -11.87 11.18
CA GLY A 486 -18.53 -10.82 12.13
C GLY A 486 -17.09 -10.35 11.99
N MET A 487 -16.59 -10.21 10.77
CA MET A 487 -15.34 -9.49 10.48
C MET A 487 -15.42 -8.00 10.81
N HIS A 488 -14.28 -7.38 11.07
CA HIS A 488 -14.14 -5.95 11.39
C HIS A 488 -13.84 -5.08 10.17
N ALA A 489 -12.94 -5.53 9.28
CA ALA A 489 -12.65 -4.79 8.05
C ALA A 489 -12.06 -5.69 6.97
N VAL A 490 -12.28 -5.29 5.72
CA VAL A 490 -11.57 -5.79 4.54
C VAL A 490 -10.97 -4.59 3.83
N MET A 491 -9.72 -4.73 3.39
CA MET A 491 -8.95 -3.69 2.72
C MET A 491 -8.35 -4.22 1.44
N GLY A 492 -8.20 -3.35 0.46
CA GLY A 492 -7.58 -3.69 -0.83
C GLY A 492 -7.55 -2.49 -1.75
N TRP A 493 -7.34 -2.74 -3.03
CA TRP A 493 -7.24 -1.69 -4.03
C TRP A 493 -8.56 -1.49 -4.79
N ARG A 494 -8.91 -0.22 -5.02
CA ARG A 494 -9.96 0.24 -5.93
C ARG A 494 -9.48 0.24 -7.37
N THR A 495 -8.24 0.68 -7.59
CA THR A 495 -7.60 0.75 -8.90
C THR A 495 -6.40 -0.20 -8.98
N LYS A 496 -5.69 -0.25 -10.10
CA LYS A 496 -4.46 -1.04 -10.23
C LYS A 496 -3.39 -0.58 -9.23
N ASN A 497 -2.67 -1.53 -8.66
CA ASN A 497 -1.48 -1.30 -7.84
C ASN A 497 -0.21 -1.69 -8.63
N LEU A 498 0.93 -1.24 -8.13
CA LEU A 498 2.26 -1.62 -8.59
C LEU A 498 2.82 -2.68 -7.64
N PHE A 499 3.53 -3.67 -8.18
CA PHE A 499 4.13 -4.73 -7.36
C PHE A 499 5.30 -4.25 -6.49
N GLU A 500 5.91 -3.13 -6.86
CA GLU A 500 7.12 -2.60 -6.22
C GLU A 500 6.81 -1.39 -5.32
N ASP A 501 5.73 -1.50 -4.53
CA ASP A 501 5.38 -0.53 -3.51
C ASP A 501 5.78 -1.00 -2.09
N ASN A 502 5.57 -0.17 -1.07
CA ASN A 502 5.81 -0.52 0.33
C ASN A 502 4.51 -0.55 1.14
N VAL A 503 3.36 -0.65 0.49
CA VAL A 503 2.06 -0.39 1.12
C VAL A 503 1.71 -1.46 2.13
N ALA A 504 1.93 -2.72 1.82
CA ALA A 504 1.78 -3.81 2.79
C ALA A 504 2.71 -3.60 4.01
N ALA A 505 4.00 -3.35 3.76
CA ALA A 505 4.98 -3.15 4.82
C ALA A 505 4.67 -1.94 5.73
N ASP A 506 4.27 -0.81 5.14
CA ASP A 506 3.91 0.41 5.86
C ASP A 506 2.57 0.28 6.59
N THR A 507 1.62 -0.47 6.03
CA THR A 507 0.38 -0.86 6.71
C THR A 507 0.70 -1.68 7.97
N ALA A 508 1.54 -2.71 7.83
CA ALA A 508 2.00 -3.52 8.95
C ALA A 508 2.70 -2.68 10.02
N ARG A 509 3.54 -1.71 9.64
CA ARG A 509 4.18 -0.78 10.58
C ARG A 509 3.14 0.02 11.35
N GLY A 510 2.10 0.51 10.68
CA GLY A 510 0.98 1.21 11.32
C GLY A 510 0.22 0.33 12.30
N ILE A 511 -0.11 -0.90 11.90
CA ILE A 511 -0.77 -1.89 12.75
C ILE A 511 0.10 -2.26 13.97
N ALA A 512 1.41 -2.45 13.79
CA ALA A 512 2.38 -2.73 14.84
C ALA A 512 2.50 -1.60 15.86
N ALA A 513 2.23 -0.36 15.43
CA ALA A 513 2.12 0.81 16.28
C ALA A 513 0.73 0.95 16.95
N ASN A 514 -0.13 -0.07 16.84
CA ASN A 514 -1.49 -0.10 17.40
C ASN A 514 -2.42 0.99 16.81
N ARG A 515 -2.22 1.35 15.54
CA ARG A 515 -3.15 2.24 14.81
C ARG A 515 -4.38 1.48 14.31
N PRO A 516 -5.52 2.16 14.06
CA PRO A 516 -6.67 1.53 13.40
C PRO A 516 -6.28 0.89 12.07
N VAL A 517 -6.76 -0.33 11.83
CA VAL A 517 -6.27 -1.20 10.74
C VAL A 517 -6.66 -0.62 9.37
N ALA A 518 -7.90 -0.14 9.24
CA ALA A 518 -8.39 0.50 8.02
C ALA A 518 -7.65 1.82 7.70
N ALA A 519 -7.37 2.63 8.72
CA ALA A 519 -6.63 3.88 8.55
C ALA A 519 -5.16 3.64 8.19
N ALA A 520 -4.53 2.61 8.76
CA ALA A 520 -3.16 2.23 8.43
C ALA A 520 -3.01 1.85 6.94
N TRP A 521 -3.97 1.09 6.38
CA TRP A 521 -4.00 0.75 4.96
C TRP A 521 -4.19 1.98 4.07
N LEU A 522 -5.22 2.79 4.34
CA LEU A 522 -5.51 3.99 3.55
C LEU A 522 -4.34 4.98 3.57
N ASP A 523 -3.68 5.13 4.72
CA ASP A 523 -2.51 6.00 4.84
C ASP A 523 -1.29 5.46 4.10
N ALA A 524 -0.99 4.17 4.23
CA ALA A 524 0.15 3.56 3.56
C ALA A 524 0.01 3.67 2.04
N ALA A 525 -1.17 3.30 1.52
CA ALA A 525 -1.48 3.35 0.09
C ALA A 525 -1.36 4.76 -0.48
N ASP A 526 -1.93 5.76 0.21
CA ASP A 526 -1.85 7.12 -0.26
C ASP A 526 -0.41 7.64 -0.19
N ASN A 527 0.27 7.47 0.96
CA ASN A 527 1.60 8.03 1.22
C ASN A 527 2.75 7.33 0.49
N ASP A 528 2.50 6.23 -0.20
CA ASP A 528 3.54 5.62 -1.01
C ASP A 528 3.92 6.57 -2.17
N TRP A 529 5.22 6.77 -2.30
CA TRP A 529 5.81 7.73 -3.21
C TRP A 529 5.63 7.30 -4.67
N VAL A 530 5.47 6.00 -4.94
CA VAL A 530 5.25 5.48 -6.30
C VAL A 530 3.92 5.99 -6.86
N TYR A 531 2.89 6.14 -6.02
CA TYR A 531 1.58 6.65 -6.42
C TYR A 531 1.45 8.17 -6.27
N ALA A 532 2.18 8.76 -5.32
CA ALA A 532 2.15 10.20 -5.06
C ALA A 532 2.80 11.05 -6.17
N SER A 533 3.80 10.50 -6.86
CA SER A 533 4.62 11.22 -7.85
C SER A 533 4.24 10.93 -9.30
N TRP A 534 3.18 10.13 -9.52
CA TRP A 534 2.79 9.70 -10.86
C TRP A 534 2.10 10.83 -11.65
N PRO A 535 2.42 11.02 -12.94
CA PRO A 535 1.68 11.93 -13.79
C PRO A 535 0.22 11.48 -13.88
N VAL A 536 -0.72 12.42 -13.73
CA VAL A 536 -2.18 12.18 -13.71
C VAL A 536 -2.75 11.69 -15.06
N PHE A 537 -1.90 11.31 -16.02
CA PHE A 537 -2.29 11.05 -17.42
C PHE A 537 -2.78 9.62 -17.67
N GLU A 538 -2.58 8.67 -16.75
CA GLU A 538 -3.20 7.34 -16.84
C GLU A 538 -4.52 7.34 -16.08
N TRP A 539 -5.61 7.17 -16.83
CA TRP A 539 -6.95 6.96 -16.30
C TRP A 539 -7.33 5.48 -16.46
N PRO A 540 -7.74 4.77 -15.37
CA PRO A 540 -7.85 5.26 -13.99
C PRO A 540 -6.48 5.42 -13.30
N PRO A 541 -6.37 6.27 -12.25
CA PRO A 541 -5.13 6.47 -11.52
C PRO A 541 -4.70 5.22 -10.75
N TYR A 542 -3.42 4.89 -10.74
CA TYR A 542 -2.86 3.79 -9.94
C TYR A 542 -2.93 4.08 -8.44
N GLY A 543 -2.96 3.03 -7.63
CA GLY A 543 -2.77 3.07 -6.19
C GLY A 543 -3.87 3.81 -5.44
N ARG A 544 -5.14 3.59 -5.80
CA ARG A 544 -6.27 4.08 -5.00
C ARG A 544 -6.76 2.96 -4.12
N ALA A 545 -6.50 3.06 -2.83
CA ALA A 545 -6.97 2.10 -1.84
C ALA A 545 -8.46 2.28 -1.52
N ALA A 546 -9.09 1.18 -1.13
CA ALA A 546 -10.43 1.14 -0.56
C ALA A 546 -10.48 0.20 0.64
N VAL A 547 -11.41 0.49 1.55
CA VAL A 547 -11.70 -0.33 2.72
C VAL A 547 -13.21 -0.43 2.89
N ILE A 548 -13.67 -1.58 3.35
CA ILE A 548 -15.05 -1.81 3.78
C ILE A 548 -15.04 -2.29 5.22
N PHE A 549 -15.94 -1.78 6.04
CA PHE A 549 -16.08 -2.18 7.45
C PHE A 549 -17.50 -1.97 7.95
N PRO A 550 -17.97 -2.70 8.97
CA PRO A 550 -19.26 -2.41 9.60
C PRO A 550 -19.29 -1.03 10.25
N CYS A 551 -20.45 -0.37 10.21
CA CYS A 551 -20.59 0.98 10.76
C CYS A 551 -20.18 1.06 12.24
N GLY A 552 -19.42 2.08 12.62
CA GLY A 552 -18.87 2.26 13.97
C GLY A 552 -17.58 1.47 14.23
N ARG A 553 -16.99 0.82 13.21
CA ARG A 553 -15.82 -0.06 13.35
C ARG A 553 -14.59 0.40 12.58
N GLY A 554 -14.65 1.52 11.86
CA GLY A 554 -13.49 2.02 11.09
C GLY A 554 -12.30 2.43 11.98
N SER A 555 -12.54 2.73 13.25
CA SER A 555 -11.50 3.01 14.26
C SER A 555 -10.97 1.76 14.97
N ASP A 556 -11.43 0.55 14.59
CA ASP A 556 -11.00 -0.68 15.25
C ASP A 556 -9.52 -0.98 14.96
N ARG A 557 -8.81 -1.37 16.02
CA ARG A 557 -7.40 -1.76 16.00
C ARG A 557 -7.29 -3.27 15.89
N VAL A 558 -6.12 -3.79 15.53
CA VAL A 558 -5.94 -5.24 15.33
C VAL A 558 -6.26 -6.08 16.58
N SER A 559 -6.21 -5.49 17.78
CA SER A 559 -6.61 -6.11 19.04
C SER A 559 -8.11 -6.17 19.28
N ALA A 560 -8.92 -5.45 18.52
CA ALA A 560 -10.37 -5.61 18.50
C ALA A 560 -10.70 -6.90 17.72
N LEU A 561 -10.88 -7.97 18.49
CA LEU A 561 -11.18 -9.32 18.00
C LEU A 561 -12.59 -9.80 18.38
N GLY A 562 -13.44 -8.93 18.93
CA GLY A 562 -14.78 -9.30 19.39
C GLY A 562 -15.70 -9.67 18.23
N GLY A 563 -16.50 -10.73 18.33
CA GLY A 563 -17.43 -11.07 17.26
C GLY A 563 -18.50 -9.99 17.07
N LEU A 564 -18.65 -9.48 15.84
CA LEU A 564 -19.53 -8.33 15.54
C LEU A 564 -20.97 -8.69 15.14
N GLY A 565 -21.31 -9.98 15.08
CA GLY A 565 -22.55 -10.46 14.49
C GLY A 565 -22.64 -10.17 12.99
N LYS A 566 -23.78 -10.46 12.39
CA LYS A 566 -24.06 -10.04 11.02
C LYS A 566 -24.25 -8.52 10.99
N PRO A 567 -23.51 -7.77 10.14
CA PRO A 567 -23.67 -6.32 10.09
C PRO A 567 -25.02 -5.96 9.47
N THR A 568 -25.68 -4.96 10.05
CA THR A 568 -26.85 -4.30 9.45
C THR A 568 -26.45 -3.11 8.59
N CYS A 569 -25.18 -2.69 8.68
CA CYS A 569 -24.65 -1.48 8.07
C CYS A 569 -23.18 -1.68 7.71
N LEU A 570 -22.80 -1.36 6.47
CA LEU A 570 -21.42 -1.34 6.00
C LEU A 570 -21.05 0.07 5.53
N ARG A 571 -19.82 0.49 5.78
CA ARG A 571 -19.21 1.70 5.21
C ARG A 571 -18.08 1.32 4.30
N MET A 572 -17.91 2.12 3.26
CA MET A 572 -16.72 2.11 2.43
C MET A 572 -16.02 3.46 2.57
N ARG A 573 -14.69 3.42 2.60
CA ARG A 573 -13.82 4.59 2.46
C ARG A 573 -12.80 4.30 1.37
N TYR A 574 -12.58 5.25 0.48
CA TYR A 574 -11.65 5.07 -0.63
C TYR A 574 -11.06 6.40 -1.08
N TRP A 575 -9.87 6.34 -1.65
CA TRP A 575 -9.22 7.49 -2.26
C TRP A 575 -9.71 7.71 -3.69
N ASP A 576 -10.03 8.95 -4.05
CA ASP A 576 -10.46 9.39 -5.38
C ASP A 576 -9.65 10.59 -5.87
N ASN A 577 -9.63 10.92 -7.16
CA ASN A 577 -8.90 12.08 -7.69
C ASN A 577 -9.82 13.14 -8.27
#